data_AF-A0A5P8JW64-F1
#
_entry.id   AF-A0A5P8JW64-F1
#
_cell.length_a   1.000
_cell.length_b   1.000
_cell.length_c   1.000
_cell.angle_alpha   90.00
_cell.angle_beta   90.00
_cell.angle_gamma   90.00
#
_symmetry.space_group_name_H-M   'P 1'
#
loop_
_entity.id
_entity.type
_entity.pdbx_description
1 polymer ?
#
loop_
_entity_poly.entity_id
_entity_poly.type
_entity_poly.pdbx_seq_one_letter_code
_entity_poly.pdbx_strand_id
1 'polypeptide(L)'
;MGAENNVWAQDIKYYGLKSGEKIAMARINMLVYGNYCGKGNNGKKPIDDLDSACKSHDACYVWGGNNKKCNHNFGLKLLPIIQRSNALSYKHLVATTAFSIFCG
;
A
#
# COMPACT_ATOMS: atom_id res chain seq x y z
N MET A 1 -23.39 17.03 -4.55
CA MET A 1 -22.63 18.29 -4.52
C MET A 1 -21.65 18.20 -3.37
N GLY A 2 -20.37 18.51 -3.61
CA GLY A 2 -19.31 18.42 -2.60
C GLY A 2 -18.17 17.49 -3.04
N ALA A 3 -17.48 17.88 -4.11
CA ALA A 3 -16.18 17.33 -4.46
C ALA A 3 -15.11 18.17 -3.75
N GLU A 4 -14.08 17.54 -3.21
CA GLU A 4 -12.75 18.11 -3.30
C GLU A 4 -12.04 17.38 -4.43
N ASN A 5 -12.13 17.98 -5.61
CA ASN A 5 -11.34 17.58 -6.75
C ASN A 5 -9.89 17.82 -6.38
N ASN A 6 -9.15 16.73 -6.16
CA ASN A 6 -7.72 16.75 -5.90
C ASN A 6 -7.04 17.40 -7.12
N VAL A 7 -6.80 18.72 -7.06
CA VAL A 7 -6.20 19.52 -8.14
C VAL A 7 -4.89 18.88 -8.61
N TRP A 8 -4.13 18.32 -7.66
CA TRP A 8 -2.96 17.48 -7.90
C TRP A 8 -3.18 16.29 -8.86
N ALA A 9 -4.32 15.59 -8.76
CA ALA A 9 -4.64 14.46 -9.64
C ALA A 9 -5.00 14.91 -11.06
N GLN A 10 -5.55 16.12 -11.22
CA GLN A 10 -5.83 16.71 -12.52
C GLN A 10 -4.56 17.22 -13.20
N ASP A 11 -3.66 17.82 -12.42
CA ASP A 11 -2.38 18.34 -12.93
C ASP A 11 -1.43 17.23 -13.38
N ILE A 12 -1.36 16.09 -12.66
CA ILE A 12 -0.60 14.91 -13.10
C ILE A 12 -1.12 14.37 -14.45
N LYS A 13 -2.45 14.33 -14.60
CA LYS A 13 -3.11 13.84 -15.81
C LYS A 13 -2.82 14.71 -17.04
N TYR A 14 -2.62 16.01 -16.84
CA TYR A 14 -2.51 16.98 -17.94
C TYR A 14 -1.07 17.40 -18.25
N TYR A 15 -0.19 17.50 -17.26
CA TYR A 15 1.17 18.04 -17.42
C TYR A 15 2.29 17.01 -17.23
N GLY A 16 2.00 15.84 -16.64
CA GLY A 16 2.99 14.83 -16.31
C GLY A 16 3.91 15.24 -15.14
N LEU A 17 4.33 14.24 -14.36
CA LEU A 17 5.17 14.44 -13.17
C LEU A 17 6.65 14.71 -13.56
N LYS A 18 7.38 15.52 -12.79
CA LYS A 18 8.83 15.78 -12.95
C LYS A 18 9.69 14.78 -12.16
N SER A 19 10.91 14.45 -12.63
CA SER A 19 11.68 13.29 -12.16
C SER A 19 12.05 13.29 -10.66
N GLY A 20 12.32 14.46 -10.06
CA GLY A 20 12.69 14.60 -8.64
C GLY A 20 11.50 14.66 -7.65
N GLU A 21 10.32 15.11 -8.11
CA GLU A 21 9.11 15.22 -7.28
C GLU A 21 8.33 13.87 -7.23
N LYS A 22 8.55 13.00 -8.23
CA LYS A 22 8.02 11.62 -8.35
C LYS A 22 8.50 10.64 -7.27
N ILE A 23 9.71 10.81 -6.77
CA ILE A 23 10.33 9.89 -5.79
C ILE A 23 10.10 10.38 -4.34
N ALA A 24 9.88 11.70 -4.17
CA ALA A 24 9.61 12.40 -2.92
C ALA A 24 8.12 12.33 -2.48
N MET A 25 7.18 12.24 -3.41
CA MET A 25 5.75 12.07 -3.12
C MET A 25 5.34 10.59 -3.03
N ALA A 26 5.48 10.00 -1.83
CA ALA A 26 4.92 8.71 -1.41
C ALA A 26 5.79 7.44 -1.49
N ARG A 27 7.10 7.56 -1.21
CA ARG A 27 7.73 6.60 -0.28
C ARG A 27 7.35 6.87 1.18
N ILE A 28 6.84 8.07 1.50
CA ILE A 28 7.02 8.66 2.84
C ILE A 28 5.73 8.83 3.66
N ASN A 29 4.57 9.13 3.07
CA ASN A 29 3.35 9.33 3.87
C ASN A 29 2.58 8.04 4.19
N MET A 30 3.31 6.93 4.28
CA MET A 30 2.84 5.61 4.68
C MET A 30 1.89 5.01 3.64
N LEU A 31 2.04 3.74 3.28
CA LEU A 31 0.96 3.02 2.60
C LEU A 31 -0.21 2.80 3.61
N VAL A 32 -0.73 3.89 4.19
CA VAL A 32 -1.85 3.89 5.13
C VAL A 32 -3.07 3.52 4.36
N TYR A 33 -3.37 2.25 4.47
CA TYR A 33 -4.58 1.68 3.97
C TYR A 33 -5.24 0.98 5.13
N GLY A 34 -6.46 1.41 5.44
CA GLY A 34 -7.21 0.86 6.56
C GLY A 34 -6.51 1.04 7.89
N ASN A 35 -6.49 -0.05 8.66
CA ASN A 35 -6.12 -0.05 10.06
C ASN A 35 -4.72 -0.63 10.33
N TYR A 36 -4.08 -1.25 9.33
CA TYR A 36 -2.84 -2.01 9.48
C TYR A 36 -1.79 -1.80 8.40
N CYS A 37 -2.13 -1.37 7.18
CA CYS A 37 -1.07 -1.07 6.21
C CYS A 37 -0.37 0.24 6.61
N GLY A 38 0.96 0.24 6.71
CA GLY A 38 1.74 1.42 7.10
C GLY A 38 2.14 1.45 8.58
N LYS A 39 2.44 2.63 9.15
CA LYS A 39 2.93 2.77 10.54
C LYS A 39 1.81 2.71 11.60
N GLY A 40 0.62 2.26 11.24
CA GLY A 40 -0.55 2.28 12.10
C GLY A 40 -1.13 0.88 12.26
N ASN A 41 -1.16 0.41 13.50
CA ASN A 41 -2.11 -0.59 13.97
C ASN A 41 -2.99 0.11 15.01
N ASN A 42 -4.25 0.37 14.67
CA ASN A 42 -5.17 1.06 15.58
C ASN A 42 -6.07 0.09 16.40
N GLY A 43 -5.76 -1.21 16.39
CA GLY A 43 -6.47 -2.25 17.14
C GLY A 43 -7.86 -2.62 16.61
N LYS A 44 -8.34 -1.98 15.54
CA LYS A 44 -9.66 -2.26 14.97
C LYS A 44 -9.64 -3.49 14.06
N LYS A 45 -10.82 -3.95 13.63
CA LYS A 45 -10.90 -5.03 12.62
C LYS A 45 -10.38 -4.52 11.27
N PRO A 46 -9.65 -5.34 10.48
CA PRO A 46 -9.28 -4.95 9.12
C PRO A 46 -10.49 -4.52 8.30
N ILE A 47 -10.34 -3.50 7.46
CA ILE A 47 -11.44 -2.98 6.64
C ILE A 47 -11.70 -3.85 5.39
N ASP A 48 -10.68 -4.58 4.92
CA ASP A 48 -10.78 -5.52 3.81
C ASP A 48 -9.63 -6.56 3.83
N ASP A 49 -9.50 -7.31 2.74
CA ASP A 49 -8.46 -8.31 2.51
C ASP A 49 -7.03 -7.75 2.40
N LEU A 50 -6.84 -6.53 1.88
CA LEU A 50 -5.52 -5.90 1.83
C LEU A 50 -5.08 -5.53 3.25
N ASP A 51 -5.98 -4.88 3.98
CA ASP A 51 -5.75 -4.51 5.36
C ASP A 51 -5.51 -5.74 6.26
N SER A 52 -6.23 -6.84 5.98
CA SER A 52 -6.02 -8.12 6.68
C SER A 52 -4.67 -8.77 6.34
N ALA A 53 -4.16 -8.57 5.12
CA ALA A 53 -2.84 -9.04 4.74
C ALA A 53 -1.75 -8.26 5.48
N CYS A 54 -1.87 -6.93 5.56
CA CYS A 54 -0.98 -6.06 6.33
C CYS A 54 -0.98 -6.43 7.82
N LYS A 55 -2.16 -6.61 8.44
CA LYS A 55 -2.26 -7.10 9.83
C LYS A 55 -1.46 -8.39 10.07
N SER A 56 -1.55 -9.33 9.13
CA SER A 56 -0.86 -10.61 9.25
C SER A 56 0.65 -10.47 9.09
N HIS A 57 1.10 -9.55 8.25
CA HIS A 57 2.53 -9.26 8.04
C HIS A 57 3.12 -8.60 9.28
N ASP A 58 2.46 -7.57 9.81
CA ASP A 58 2.86 -6.89 11.05
C ASP A 58 2.98 -7.85 12.23
N ALA A 59 2.03 -8.78 12.39
CA ALA A 59 2.07 -9.78 13.46
C ALA A 59 3.20 -10.81 13.31
N CYS A 60 3.70 -11.01 12.09
CA CYS A 60 4.81 -11.92 11.80
C CYS A 60 6.17 -11.22 11.90
N TYR A 61 6.23 -9.95 11.51
CA TYR A 61 7.45 -9.20 11.31
C TYR A 61 8.22 -8.98 12.62
N VAL A 62 9.52 -9.25 12.60
CA VAL A 62 10.44 -9.02 13.72
C VAL A 62 11.44 -7.95 13.34
N TRP A 63 11.47 -6.85 14.08
CA TRP A 63 12.43 -5.76 13.86
C TRP A 63 13.87 -6.25 14.05
N GLY A 64 14.71 -6.04 13.03
CA GLY A 64 16.10 -6.52 13.01
C GLY A 64 16.26 -8.04 12.86
N GLY A 65 15.15 -8.77 12.67
CA GLY A 65 15.14 -10.23 12.53
C GLY A 65 15.12 -10.73 11.08
N ASN A 66 15.11 -12.06 10.93
CA ASN A 66 14.94 -12.71 9.63
C ASN A 66 13.46 -12.78 9.23
N ASN A 67 13.05 -11.88 8.33
CA ASN A 67 11.65 -11.75 7.89
C ASN A 67 11.33 -12.46 6.57
N LYS A 68 12.22 -13.32 6.02
CA LYS A 68 12.02 -13.97 4.72
C LYS A 68 10.68 -14.72 4.62
N LYS A 69 10.32 -15.48 5.66
CA LYS A 69 9.06 -16.22 5.70
C LYS A 69 7.84 -15.30 5.79
N CYS A 70 7.93 -14.22 6.58
CA CYS A 70 6.86 -13.23 6.70
C CYS A 70 6.60 -12.52 5.36
N ASN A 71 7.67 -12.08 4.69
CA ASN A 71 7.59 -11.44 3.40
C ASN A 71 7.05 -12.40 2.33
N HIS A 72 7.52 -13.64 2.28
CA HIS A 72 7.00 -14.65 1.34
C HIS A 72 5.49 -14.88 1.50
N ASN A 73 5.03 -15.10 2.75
CA ASN A 73 3.60 -15.28 3.03
C ASN A 73 2.78 -14.02 2.72
N PHE A 74 3.35 -12.84 2.92
CA PHE A 74 2.69 -11.59 2.58
C PHE A 74 2.52 -11.48 1.05
N GLY A 75 3.56 -11.79 0.27
CA GLY A 75 3.50 -11.84 -1.19
C GLY A 75 2.39 -12.76 -1.70
N LEU A 76 2.28 -13.98 -1.15
CA LEU A 76 1.22 -14.93 -1.51
C LEU A 76 -0.19 -14.36 -1.28
N LYS A 77 -0.38 -13.55 -0.23
CA LYS A 77 -1.65 -12.88 0.03
C LYS A 77 -1.92 -11.70 -0.89
N LEU A 78 -0.88 -10.96 -1.30
CA LEU A 78 -1.02 -9.79 -2.18
C LEU A 78 -1.33 -10.17 -3.63
N LEU A 79 -0.79 -11.29 -4.14
CA LEU A 79 -1.00 -11.71 -5.53
C LEU A 79 -2.48 -11.74 -5.98
N PRO A 80 -3.40 -12.46 -5.30
CA PRO A 80 -4.80 -12.46 -5.70
C PRO A 80 -5.47 -11.09 -5.54
N ILE A 81 -4.99 -10.23 -4.62
CA ILE A 81 -5.52 -8.86 -4.42
C ILE A 81 -5.16 -7.96 -5.60
N ILE A 82 -3.91 -8.05 -6.07
CA ILE A 82 -3.43 -7.34 -7.25
C ILE A 82 -4.23 -7.77 -8.48
N GLN A 83 -4.46 -9.08 -8.66
CA GLN A 83 -5.18 -9.62 -9.82
C GLN A 83 -6.66 -9.18 -9.88
N ARG A 84 -7.33 -8.99 -8.74
CA ARG A 84 -8.77 -8.73 -8.68
C ARG A 84 -9.16 -7.26 -8.47
N SER A 85 -8.21 -6.42 -8.07
CA SER A 85 -8.50 -5.01 -7.77
C SER A 85 -8.49 -4.16 -9.03
N ASN A 86 -9.29 -3.08 -9.04
CA ASN A 86 -9.25 -2.10 -10.12
C ASN A 86 -7.86 -1.43 -10.14
N ALA A 87 -7.19 -1.45 -11.29
CA ALA A 87 -5.82 -0.95 -11.45
C ALA A 87 -5.64 0.54 -11.07
N LEU A 88 -6.71 1.34 -11.14
CA LEU A 88 -6.70 2.76 -10.77
C LEU A 88 -7.07 3.01 -9.30
N SER A 89 -7.41 1.96 -8.55
CA SER A 89 -7.78 2.09 -7.14
C SER A 89 -6.56 2.28 -6.24
N TYR A 90 -6.75 3.03 -5.15
CA TYR A 90 -5.73 3.19 -4.12
C TYR A 90 -5.30 1.84 -3.51
N LYS A 91 -6.24 0.90 -3.37
CA LYS A 91 -5.98 -0.48 -2.93
C LYS A 91 -4.98 -1.19 -3.84
N HIS A 92 -5.15 -1.09 -5.16
CA HIS A 92 -4.24 -1.72 -6.12
C HIS A 92 -2.84 -1.10 -6.04
N LEU A 93 -2.75 0.24 -5.96
CA LEU A 93 -1.49 0.94 -5.79
C LEU A 93 -0.74 0.50 -4.52
N VAL A 94 -1.45 0.38 -3.40
CA VAL A 94 -0.88 -0.06 -2.13
C VAL A 94 -0.42 -1.52 -2.21
N ALA A 95 -1.26 -2.42 -2.73
CA ALA A 95 -0.94 -3.84 -2.84
C ALA A 95 0.30 -4.09 -3.72
N THR A 96 0.37 -3.45 -4.89
CA THR A 96 1.50 -3.60 -5.82
C THR A 96 2.79 -3.01 -5.22
N THR A 97 2.70 -1.84 -4.58
CA THR A 97 3.87 -1.21 -3.95
C THR A 97 4.39 -2.05 -2.77
N ALA A 98 3.49 -2.57 -1.93
CA ALA A 98 3.86 -3.47 -0.84
C ALA A 98 4.53 -4.75 -1.36
N PHE A 99 4.01 -5.33 -2.45
CA PHE A 99 4.63 -6.50 -3.08
C PHE A 99 6.06 -6.20 -3.55
N SER A 100 6.28 -5.08 -4.24
CA SER A 100 7.62 -4.69 -4.71
C SER A 100 8.62 -4.42 -3.59
N ILE A 101 8.18 -3.86 -2.45
CA ILE A 101 9.08 -3.56 -1.32
C ILE A 101 9.51 -4.82 -0.58
N PHE A 102 8.59 -5.77 -0.37
CA PHE A 102 8.84 -6.90 0.54
C PHE A 102 9.14 -8.22 -0.19
N CYS A 103 8.68 -8.37 -1.44
CA CYS A 103 8.72 -9.64 -2.19
C CYS A 103 9.45 -9.56 -3.53
N GLY A 104 9.84 -8.35 -3.95
CA GLY A 104 10.63 -8.09 -5.16
C GLY A 104 12.12 -8.30 -4.98
#